data_AF-A0A7X9BQL7-F1
#
_entry.id   AF-A0A7X9BQL7-F1
#
_cell.length_a   1.000
_cell.length_b   1.000
_cell.length_c   1.000
_cell.angle_alpha   90.00
_cell.angle_beta   90.00
_cell.angle_gamma   90.00
#
_symmetry.space_group_name_H-M   'P 1'
#
loop_
_entity.id
_entity.type
_entity.pdbx_description
1 polymer ?
#
loop_
_entity_poly.entity_id
_entity_poly.type
_entity_poly.pdbx_seq_one_letter_code
_entity_poly.pdbx_strand_id
1 'polypeptide(L)'
;MSQEKQTLDFAPNELSEKERKKLEKKRAKQEKYYTSSQWQLMGRKLIRHKLAVISFILLAILYTGAIFAGFLAPQGLEDYSATYSNAPPSKIRFVHNGEFIGPFVYDYDIA
;
A
#
# COMPACT_ATOMS: atom_id res chain seq x y z
N MET A 1 -44.41 -66.94 11.46
CA MET A 1 -42.94 -66.89 11.70
C MET A 1 -42.30 -66.29 10.45
N SER A 2 -41.46 -65.26 10.57
CA SER A 2 -40.56 -64.75 9.50
C SER A 2 -40.93 -63.49 8.69
N GLN A 3 -41.41 -62.40 9.30
CA GLN A 3 -41.37 -61.06 8.68
C GLN A 3 -41.17 -59.92 9.70
N GLU A 4 -40.14 -60.00 10.56
CA GLU A 4 -39.84 -58.90 11.51
C GLU A 4 -38.34 -58.56 11.62
N LYS A 5 -37.48 -59.14 10.77
CA LYS A 5 -36.02 -59.01 10.92
C LYS A 5 -35.30 -58.17 9.86
N GLN A 6 -36.01 -57.36 9.07
CA GLN A 6 -35.36 -56.66 7.94
C GLN A 6 -35.49 -55.13 7.91
N THR A 7 -35.93 -54.48 8.99
CA THR A 7 -36.00 -53.01 9.02
C THR A 7 -35.54 -52.41 10.35
N LEU A 8 -34.34 -52.77 10.83
CA LEU A 8 -33.74 -52.12 11.99
C LEU A 8 -32.22 -51.85 11.86
N ASP A 9 -31.69 -51.81 10.64
CA ASP A 9 -30.31 -51.37 10.36
C ASP A 9 -30.24 -49.97 9.72
N PHE A 10 -31.19 -49.09 10.03
CA PHE A 10 -31.06 -47.68 9.65
C PHE A 10 -30.10 -47.00 10.62
N ALA A 11 -28.79 -47.12 10.32
CA ALA A 11 -27.67 -46.58 11.07
C ALA A 11 -27.92 -45.14 11.57
N PRO A 12 -28.31 -44.94 12.84
CA PRO A 12 -28.56 -43.61 13.38
C PRO A 12 -27.26 -42.85 13.65
N ASN A 13 -26.10 -43.52 13.53
CA ASN A 13 -24.81 -43.03 13.98
C ASN A 13 -23.95 -42.39 12.87
N GLU A 14 -24.29 -42.59 11.59
CA GLU A 14 -23.58 -42.00 10.45
C GLU A 14 -23.76 -40.47 10.35
N LEU A 15 -24.97 -39.99 10.68
CA LEU A 15 -25.29 -38.56 10.74
C LEU A 15 -24.57 -37.89 11.92
N SER A 16 -24.41 -38.59 13.04
CA SER A 16 -23.67 -38.15 14.24
C SER A 16 -22.16 -37.97 13.94
N GLU A 17 -21.52 -38.93 13.27
CA GLU A 17 -20.10 -38.86 12.92
C GLU A 17 -19.76 -37.72 11.95
N LYS A 18 -20.61 -37.47 10.96
CA LYS A 18 -20.43 -36.35 10.02
C LYS A 18 -20.63 -35.00 10.69
N GLU A 19 -21.63 -34.87 11.56
CA GLU A 19 -21.89 -33.67 12.35
C GLU A 19 -20.75 -33.39 13.34
N ARG A 20 -20.23 -34.43 14.01
CA ARG A 20 -19.07 -34.37 14.91
C ARG A 20 -17.82 -33.88 14.18
N LYS A 21 -17.47 -34.48 13.04
CA LYS A 21 -16.33 -34.03 12.21
C LYS A 21 -16.49 -32.59 11.71
N LYS A 22 -17.72 -32.15 11.41
CA LYS A 22 -18.02 -30.76 11.05
C LYS A 22 -17.83 -29.81 12.24
N LEU A 23 -18.31 -30.18 13.42
CA LEU A 23 -18.16 -29.41 14.67
C LEU A 23 -16.70 -29.30 15.09
N GLU A 24 -15.93 -30.39 15.03
CA GLU A 24 -14.49 -30.38 15.30
C GLU A 24 -13.72 -29.51 14.31
N LYS A 25 -14.02 -29.60 13.00
CA LYS A 25 -13.44 -28.68 12.01
C LYS A 25 -13.79 -27.22 12.28
N LYS A 26 -15.04 -26.93 12.69
CA LYS A 26 -15.46 -25.56 13.06
C LYS A 26 -14.72 -25.08 14.33
N ARG A 27 -14.59 -25.93 15.35
CA ARG A 27 -13.85 -25.64 16.60
C ARG A 27 -12.37 -25.42 16.36
N ALA A 28 -11.70 -26.32 15.63
CA ALA A 28 -10.28 -26.17 15.28
C ALA A 28 -10.02 -24.90 14.46
N LYS A 29 -10.99 -24.49 13.63
CA LYS A 29 -10.94 -23.21 12.92
C LYS A 29 -11.10 -22.02 13.86
N GLN A 30 -11.99 -22.11 14.86
CA GLN A 30 -12.18 -21.06 15.89
C GLN A 30 -11.00 -20.96 16.86
N GLU A 31 -10.41 -22.07 17.30
CA GLU A 31 -9.23 -22.09 18.17
C GLU A 31 -8.04 -21.42 17.49
N LYS A 32 -7.80 -21.69 16.20
CA LYS A 32 -6.80 -20.96 15.42
C LYS A 32 -7.04 -19.46 15.37
N TYR A 33 -8.30 -19.00 15.38
CA TYR A 33 -8.64 -17.57 15.45
C TYR A 33 -8.39 -16.97 16.84
N TYR A 34 -8.50 -17.77 17.91
CA TYR A 34 -8.23 -17.35 19.29
C TYR A 34 -6.74 -17.38 19.66
N THR A 35 -5.95 -18.26 19.04
CA THR A 35 -4.48 -18.31 19.22
C THR A 35 -3.75 -17.24 18.38
N SER A 36 -4.40 -16.67 17.37
CA SER A 36 -3.84 -15.56 16.61
C SER A 36 -3.68 -14.32 17.47
N SER A 37 -2.46 -13.78 17.51
CA SER A 37 -2.07 -12.56 18.24
C SER A 37 -3.14 -11.48 18.11
N GLN A 38 -3.54 -10.86 19.24
CA GLN A 38 -4.55 -9.80 19.34
C GLN A 38 -4.39 -8.69 18.28
N TRP A 39 -3.14 -8.45 17.84
CA TRP A 39 -2.81 -7.54 16.75
C TRP A 39 -3.41 -7.91 15.39
N GLN A 40 -3.50 -9.20 15.05
CA GLN A 40 -4.10 -9.65 13.78
C GLN A 40 -5.61 -9.44 13.77
N LEU A 41 -6.28 -9.58 14.92
CA LEU A 41 -7.69 -9.25 15.08
C LEU A 41 -7.92 -7.74 14.95
N MET A 42 -7.05 -6.93 15.56
CA MET A 42 -7.08 -5.47 15.48
C MET A 42 -6.90 -4.97 14.04
N GLY A 43 -5.87 -5.48 13.33
CA GLY A 43 -5.57 -5.10 11.95
C GLY A 43 -6.67 -5.46 10.96
N ARG A 44 -7.27 -6.65 11.10
CA ARG A 44 -8.43 -7.06 10.28
C ARG A 44 -9.64 -6.14 10.47
N LYS A 45 -9.85 -5.64 11.69
CA LYS A 45 -10.94 -4.70 11.99
C LYS A 45 -10.66 -3.33 11.38
N LEU A 46 -9.42 -2.85 11.44
CA LEU A 46 -8.98 -1.58 10.83
C LEU A 46 -9.20 -1.56 9.31
N ILE A 47 -8.79 -2.64 8.62
CA ILE A 47 -8.92 -2.75 7.15
C ILE A 47 -10.40 -2.85 6.70
N ARG A 48 -11.31 -3.30 7.59
CA ARG A 48 -12.75 -3.39 7.28
C ARG A 48 -13.41 -2.01 7.15
N HIS A 49 -12.85 -0.98 7.79
CA HIS A 49 -13.36 0.39 7.71
C HIS A 49 -12.83 1.08 6.45
N LYS A 50 -13.71 1.27 5.46
CA LYS A 50 -13.39 1.99 4.21
C LYS A 50 -12.72 3.34 4.46
N LEU A 51 -13.19 4.09 5.46
CA LEU A 51 -12.61 5.38 5.84
C LEU A 51 -11.16 5.27 6.31
N ALA A 52 -10.86 4.29 7.16
CA ALA A 52 -9.52 4.06 7.68
C ALA A 52 -8.54 3.66 6.57
N VAL A 53 -8.99 2.85 5.62
CA VAL A 53 -8.18 2.45 4.45
C VAL A 53 -7.88 3.66 3.55
N ILE A 54 -8.87 4.51 3.28
CA ILE A 54 -8.68 5.71 2.46
C ILE A 54 -7.67 6.66 3.11
N SER A 55 -7.81 6.94 4.41
CA SER A 55 -6.86 7.79 5.13
C SER A 55 -5.45 7.20 5.15
N PHE A 56 -5.33 5.88 5.32
CA PHE A 56 -4.04 5.19 5.28
C PHE A 56 -3.37 5.29 3.90
N ILE A 57 -4.14 5.10 2.81
CA ILE A 57 -3.63 5.24 1.43
C ILE A 57 -3.18 6.68 1.18
N LEU A 58 -4.00 7.67 1.56
CA LEU A 58 -3.67 9.07 1.39
C LEU A 58 -2.36 9.42 2.11
N LEU A 59 -2.23 8.98 3.37
CA LEU A 59 -1.04 9.20 4.17
C LEU A 59 0.19 8.53 3.54
N ALA A 60 0.04 7.29 3.07
CA ALA A 60 1.12 6.56 2.41
C ALA A 60 1.60 7.28 1.13
N ILE A 61 0.68 7.82 0.32
CA ILE A 61 1.03 8.60 -0.88
C ILE A 61 1.80 9.87 -0.49
N LEU A 62 1.31 10.61 0.50
CA LEU A 62 1.95 11.84 0.97
C LEU A 62 3.36 11.58 1.49
N TYR A 63 3.52 10.52 2.29
CA TYR A 63 4.80 10.14 2.87
C TYR A 63 5.78 9.61 1.80
N THR A 64 5.27 8.88 0.82
CA THR A 64 6.07 8.47 -0.34
C THR A 64 6.57 9.69 -1.09
N GLY A 65 5.68 10.66 -1.37
CA GLY A 65 6.07 11.94 -1.96
C GLY A 65 7.11 12.70 -1.14
N ALA A 66 7.01 12.67 0.20
CA ALA A 66 7.98 13.30 1.09
C ALA A 66 9.37 12.61 1.06
N ILE A 67 9.42 11.28 0.98
CA ILE A 67 10.69 10.54 0.84
C ILE A 67 11.36 10.88 -0.49
N PHE A 68 10.58 11.03 -1.55
CA PHE A 68 11.05 11.46 -2.87
C PHE A 68 11.04 13.00 -3.05
N ALA A 69 10.91 13.78 -1.96
CA ALA A 69 10.79 15.24 -2.06
C ALA A 69 12.03 15.86 -2.71
N GLY A 70 13.23 15.36 -2.41
CA GLY A 70 14.46 15.83 -3.07
C GLY A 70 14.51 15.57 -4.57
N PHE A 71 13.72 14.62 -5.09
CA PHE A 71 13.57 14.39 -6.53
C PHE A 71 12.48 15.28 -7.14
N LEU A 72 11.33 15.43 -6.46
CA LEU A 72 10.21 16.24 -6.98
C LEU A 72 10.46 17.75 -6.87
N ALA A 73 11.14 18.19 -5.81
CA ALA A 73 11.45 19.58 -5.53
C ALA A 73 12.95 19.69 -5.18
N PRO A 74 13.83 19.75 -6.19
CA PRO A 74 15.27 19.90 -5.96
C PRO A 74 15.64 21.27 -5.37
N GLN A 75 14.69 22.21 -5.27
CA GLN A 75 14.87 23.52 -4.67
C GLN A 75 13.96 23.61 -3.44
N GLY A 76 14.53 23.97 -2.29
CA GLY A 76 13.81 24.18 -1.04
C GLY A 76 12.93 25.43 -1.09
N LEU A 77 12.01 25.56 -0.13
CA LEU A 77 11.13 26.74 0.00
C LEU A 77 11.95 28.04 0.21
N GLU A 78 13.11 27.91 0.85
CA GLU A 78 14.07 28.99 1.10
C GLU A 78 15.01 29.28 -0.08
N ASP A 79 15.09 28.40 -1.09
CA ASP A 79 15.92 28.60 -2.29
C ASP A 79 15.27 29.60 -3.28
N TYR A 80 14.42 30.49 -2.76
CA TYR A 80 13.80 31.55 -3.52
C TYR A 80 14.81 32.67 -3.76
N SER A 81 15.55 32.56 -4.86
CA SER A 81 16.47 33.59 -5.29
C SER A 81 15.70 34.70 -6.03
N ALA A 82 15.15 35.66 -5.28
CA ALA A 82 14.39 36.82 -5.78
C ALA A 82 15.13 37.58 -6.91
N THR A 83 16.46 37.56 -6.87
CA THR A 83 17.34 38.18 -7.86
C THR A 83 17.29 37.50 -9.23
N TYR A 84 17.07 36.18 -9.30
CA TYR A 84 16.91 35.44 -10.56
C TYR A 84 15.49 35.52 -11.12
N SER A 85 14.48 35.78 -10.28
CA SER A 85 13.08 35.88 -10.74
C SER A 85 12.84 37.05 -11.70
N ASN A 86 13.68 38.10 -11.63
CA ASN A 86 13.64 39.26 -12.53
C ASN A 86 14.80 39.29 -13.53
N ALA A 87 15.59 38.21 -13.63
CA ALA A 87 16.70 38.17 -14.57
C ALA A 87 16.17 38.19 -16.02
N PRO A 88 16.81 38.95 -16.94
CA PRO A 88 16.44 38.92 -18.35
C PRO A 88 16.73 37.54 -18.94
N PRO A 89 15.99 37.10 -19.98
CA PRO A 89 16.19 35.79 -20.60
C PRO A 89 17.62 35.65 -21.13
N SER A 90 18.30 34.58 -20.71
CA SER A 90 19.68 34.30 -21.11
C SER A 90 19.75 33.94 -22.59
N LYS A 91 20.63 34.61 -23.34
CA LYS A 91 20.78 34.37 -24.78
C LYS A 91 21.58 33.09 -25.04
N ILE A 92 20.99 32.17 -25.81
CA ILE A 92 21.67 30.97 -26.30
C ILE A 92 22.67 31.37 -27.39
N ARG A 93 23.92 30.95 -27.23
CA ARG A 93 25.01 31.17 -28.18
C ARG A 93 25.53 29.81 -28.67
N PHE A 94 26.13 29.80 -29.84
CA PHE A 94 26.62 28.57 -30.47
C PHE A 94 28.14 28.55 -30.68
N VAL A 95 28.77 29.72 -30.58
CA VAL A 95 30.20 29.93 -30.81
C VAL A 95 30.82 30.56 -29.58
N HIS A 96 31.87 29.94 -29.06
CA HIS A 96 32.69 30.43 -27.96
C HIS A 96 34.12 30.61 -28.45
N ASN A 97 34.67 31.82 -28.32
CA ASN A 97 36.06 32.12 -28.71
C ASN A 97 36.44 31.69 -30.15
N GLY A 98 35.50 31.71 -31.09
CA GLY A 98 35.72 31.32 -32.48
C GLY A 98 35.54 29.84 -32.79
N GLU A 99 35.28 29.00 -31.79
CA GLU A 99 35.05 27.57 -31.94
C GLU A 99 33.56 27.22 -31.71
N PHE A 100 33.03 26.32 -32.54
CA PHE A 100 31.64 25.87 -32.45
C PHE A 100 31.53 24.72 -31.46
N ILE A 101 30.91 24.98 -30.30
CA ILE A 101 30.75 24.02 -29.20
C ILE A 101 29.28 23.59 -28.98
N GLY A 102 28.35 24.07 -29.81
CA GLY A 102 26.92 23.79 -29.69
C GLY A 102 26.17 24.82 -28.83
N PRO A 103 24.87 24.63 -28.55
CA PRO A 103 24.08 25.60 -27.79
C PRO A 103 24.57 25.68 -26.33
N PHE A 104 25.08 26.85 -25.95
CA PHE A 104 25.52 27.14 -24.58
C PHE A 104 25.06 28.53 -24.12
N VAL A 105 25.12 28.75 -22.81
CA VAL A 105 24.77 30.00 -22.13
C VAL A 105 25.92 30.37 -21.19
N TYR A 106 26.20 31.67 -21.02
CA TYR A 106 27.19 32.14 -20.04
C TYR A 106 26.55 32.33 -18.67
N ASP A 107 27.32 32.09 -17.62
CA ASP A 107 26.90 32.40 -16.26
C ASP A 107 26.52 33.88 -16.14
N TYR A 108 25.39 34.11 -15.48
CA TYR A 108 24.89 35.44 -15.22
C TYR A 108 25.33 35.86 -13.82
N ASP A 109 26.37 36.68 -13.75
CA ASP A 109 26.85 37.23 -12.48
C ASP A 109 26.00 38.45 -12.10
N ILE A 110 25.39 38.38 -10.92
CA ILE A 110 24.57 39.44 -10.33
C ILE A 110 25.42 40.17 -9.28
N ALA A 111 25.93 41.34 -9.64
CA ALA A 111 26.67 42.24 -8.75
C ALA A 111 25.78 42.88 -7.67
#